data_AF-A0A1T5D3J7-F1
#
_entry.id   AF-A0A1T5D3J7-F1
#
_cell.length_a   1.000
_cell.length_b   1.000
_cell.length_c   1.000
_cell.angle_alpha   90.00
_cell.angle_beta   90.00
_cell.angle_gamma   90.00
#
_symmetry.space_group_name_H-M   'P 1'
#
loop_
_entity.id
_entity.type
_entity.pdbx_description
1 polymer ?
#
loop_
_entity_poly.entity_id
_entity_poly.type
_entity_poly.pdbx_seq_one_letter_code
_entity_poly.pdbx_strand_id
1 'polypeptide(L)'
;MSRVTKKVLKIFCEGDTEYNYFSSFKQKNKLSLAIRPVNMHGGGYKNFLKELRTDANNNCLAKFIVVDGDRANFESENLYELIEYCVVQNKSGRIPHILIIDNPDFEYVACLHSPKYKGNDYKKFLVKEFGYKEISDFKSDEKVFERLNSKDNSYSFLLKNINKSKTVIINHITVKKSLFQIIVESRINKDNLEKRGTNINDLFDVLVKLGEQV
;
A
#
# COMPACT_ATOMS: atom_id res chain seq x y z
N MET A 1 16.48 -20.81 24.86
CA MET A 1 15.46 -20.48 23.84
C MET A 1 16.11 -19.62 22.77
N SER A 2 16.35 -20.14 21.57
CA SER A 2 16.87 -19.33 20.47
C SER A 2 15.81 -18.33 20.03
N ARG A 3 16.09 -17.04 20.11
CA ARG A 3 15.22 -15.97 19.61
C ARG A 3 15.13 -16.11 18.09
N VAL A 4 14.07 -16.73 17.58
CA VAL A 4 13.84 -16.85 16.13
C VAL A 4 13.57 -15.45 15.60
N THR A 5 14.49 -14.92 14.83
CA THR A 5 14.36 -13.59 14.23
C THR A 5 13.29 -13.63 13.13
N LYS A 6 12.08 -13.18 13.48
CA LYS A 6 10.92 -13.15 12.56
C LYS A 6 11.22 -12.19 11.40
N LYS A 7 11.12 -12.68 10.16
CA LYS A 7 11.22 -11.85 8.95
C LYS A 7 10.11 -10.79 8.96
N VAL A 8 10.42 -9.61 8.42
CA VAL A 8 9.54 -8.43 8.48
C VAL A 8 9.21 -7.94 7.08
N LEU A 9 7.94 -7.66 6.80
CA LEU A 9 7.52 -6.77 5.71
C LEU A 9 7.37 -5.36 6.29
N LYS A 10 8.15 -4.40 5.77
CA LYS A 10 8.02 -3.00 6.13
C LYS A 10 7.05 -2.33 5.18
N ILE A 11 6.12 -1.53 5.69
CA ILE A 11 5.17 -0.76 4.88
C ILE A 11 5.38 0.71 5.21
N PHE A 12 6.06 1.44 4.32
CA PHE A 12 6.25 2.87 4.42
C PHE A 12 4.99 3.55 3.89
N CYS A 13 4.35 4.33 4.73
CA CYS A 13 3.04 4.95 4.50
C CYS A 13 3.23 6.46 4.44
N GLU A 14 2.67 7.12 3.42
CA GLU A 14 2.81 8.57 3.28
C GLU A 14 2.25 9.33 4.50
N GLY A 15 1.09 8.94 5.02
CA GLY A 15 0.47 9.61 6.16
C GLY A 15 -0.18 8.68 7.19
N ASP A 16 -0.96 9.32 8.08
CA ASP A 16 -1.63 8.65 9.19
C ASP A 16 -2.72 7.68 8.72
N THR A 17 -3.43 7.99 7.64
CA THR A 17 -4.55 7.17 7.17
C THR A 17 -4.09 5.78 6.75
N GLU A 18 -3.08 5.68 5.89
CA GLU A 18 -2.53 4.40 5.43
C GLU A 18 -1.86 3.68 6.60
N TYR A 19 -1.16 4.42 7.46
CA TYR A 19 -0.55 3.86 8.67
C TYR A 19 -1.60 3.20 9.57
N ASN A 20 -2.72 3.86 9.83
CA ASN A 20 -3.83 3.35 10.63
C ASN A 20 -4.47 2.13 9.97
N TYR A 21 -4.66 2.16 8.65
CA TYR A 21 -5.18 1.01 7.89
C TYR A 21 -4.29 -0.22 8.04
N PHE A 22 -2.98 -0.11 7.76
CA PHE A 22 -2.09 -1.26 7.84
C PHE A 22 -1.81 -1.69 9.29
N SER A 23 -1.84 -0.77 10.25
CA SER A 23 -1.74 -1.07 11.68
C SER A 23 -2.94 -1.87 12.16
N SER A 24 -4.15 -1.44 11.80
CA SER A 24 -5.39 -2.15 12.11
C SER A 24 -5.47 -3.52 11.40
N PHE A 25 -5.09 -3.58 10.11
CA PHE A 25 -4.96 -4.83 9.35
C PHE A 25 -4.06 -5.84 10.06
N LYS A 26 -2.88 -5.39 10.49
CA LYS A 26 -1.91 -6.21 11.23
C LYS A 26 -2.47 -6.71 12.57
N GLN A 27 -3.20 -5.87 13.30
CA GLN A 27 -3.77 -6.27 14.59
C GLN A 27 -4.89 -7.29 14.43
N LYS A 28 -5.70 -7.13 13.38
CA LYS A 28 -6.84 -8.01 13.10
C LYS A 28 -6.41 -9.39 12.58
N ASN A 29 -5.40 -9.42 11.73
CA ASN A 29 -4.93 -10.64 11.09
C ASN A 29 -3.78 -11.27 11.89
N LYS A 30 -3.91 -12.55 12.25
CA LYS A 30 -2.88 -13.30 12.98
C LYS A 30 -1.78 -13.79 12.05
N LEU A 31 -1.03 -12.85 11.48
CA LEU A 31 0.00 -13.13 10.48
C LEU A 31 1.22 -13.82 11.11
N SER A 32 1.68 -14.88 10.45
CA SER A 32 2.88 -15.64 10.83
C SER A 32 4.15 -14.82 10.62
N LEU A 33 4.15 -13.92 9.64
CA LEU A 33 5.16 -12.88 9.39
C LEU A 33 4.86 -11.57 10.14
N ALA A 34 5.90 -10.78 10.44
CA ALA A 34 5.76 -9.47 11.07
C ALA A 34 5.53 -8.38 10.01
N ILE A 35 4.45 -7.61 10.15
CA ILE A 35 4.27 -6.35 9.41
C ILE A 35 4.70 -5.18 10.29
N ARG A 36 5.43 -4.24 9.70
CA ARG A 36 5.84 -2.98 10.35
C ARG A 36 5.44 -1.79 9.48
N PRO A 37 4.27 -1.18 9.74
CA PRO A 37 3.94 0.12 9.19
C PRO A 37 4.93 1.17 9.73
N VAL A 38 5.34 2.08 8.87
CA VAL A 38 6.21 3.23 9.17
C VAL A 38 5.54 4.44 8.55
N ASN A 39 5.15 5.39 9.38
CA ASN A 39 4.57 6.64 8.93
C ASN A 39 5.70 7.60 8.55
N MET A 40 5.60 8.19 7.37
CA MET A 40 6.58 9.13 6.83
C MET A 40 6.21 10.59 7.15
N HIS A 41 5.08 10.81 7.83
CA HIS A 41 4.59 12.10 8.30
C HIS A 41 4.42 13.14 7.17
N GLY A 42 4.07 12.67 5.97
CA GLY A 42 3.88 13.49 4.78
C GLY A 42 5.18 14.08 4.23
N GLY A 43 5.08 15.30 3.68
CA GLY A 43 6.25 16.02 3.15
C GLY A 43 6.62 15.70 1.70
N GLY A 44 5.89 14.81 1.02
CA GLY A 44 5.99 14.57 -0.42
C GLY A 44 7.10 13.60 -0.84
N TYR A 45 7.13 13.27 -2.13
CA TYR A 45 7.93 12.15 -2.65
C TYR A 45 9.43 12.32 -2.38
N LYS A 46 9.94 13.56 -2.39
CA LYS A 46 11.35 13.86 -2.10
C LYS A 46 11.75 13.52 -0.66
N ASN A 47 10.93 13.93 0.31
CA ASN A 47 11.20 13.66 1.72
C ASN A 47 11.02 12.16 2.01
N PHE A 48 9.98 11.55 1.43
CA PHE A 48 9.77 10.11 1.49
C PHE A 48 11.01 9.35 1.01
N LEU A 49 11.54 9.70 -0.16
CA LEU A 49 12.73 9.04 -0.72
C LEU A 49 13.98 9.24 0.15
N LYS A 50 14.16 10.43 0.75
CA LYS A 50 15.27 10.72 1.65
C LYS A 50 15.27 9.78 2.86
N GLU A 51 14.12 9.59 3.48
CA GLU A 51 13.95 8.69 4.63
C GLU A 51 14.06 7.21 4.22
N LEU A 52 13.51 6.83 3.06
CA LEU A 52 13.63 5.47 2.54
C LEU A 52 15.09 5.06 2.32
N ARG A 53 15.94 6.00 1.86
CA ARG A 53 17.38 5.79 1.65
C ARG A 53 18.17 5.54 2.94
N THR A 54 17.69 6.01 4.09
CA THR A 54 18.35 5.82 5.39
C THR A 54 17.86 4.58 6.15
N ASP A 55 16.75 3.96 5.71
CA ASP A 55 16.20 2.79 6.40
C ASP A 55 17.06 1.52 6.23
N ALA A 56 17.42 0.92 7.36
CA ALA A 56 18.20 -0.31 7.42
C ALA A 56 17.42 -1.55 6.95
N ASN A 57 18.11 -2.46 6.26
CA ASN A 57 17.53 -3.68 5.68
C ASN A 57 17.45 -4.88 6.64
N ASN A 58 17.77 -4.70 7.93
CA ASN A 58 17.91 -5.80 8.89
C ASN A 58 16.61 -6.62 9.02
N ASN A 59 16.69 -7.92 8.72
CA ASN A 59 15.59 -8.89 8.76
C ASN A 59 14.37 -8.53 7.89
N CYS A 60 14.54 -7.59 6.95
CA CYS A 60 13.51 -7.19 6.02
C CYS A 60 13.39 -8.22 4.89
N LEU A 61 12.16 -8.61 4.56
CA LEU A 61 11.86 -9.49 3.44
C LEU A 61 11.46 -8.69 2.18
N ALA A 62 10.72 -7.60 2.36
CA ALA A 62 10.43 -6.60 1.35
C ALA A 62 10.04 -5.27 2.01
N LYS A 63 10.23 -4.18 1.28
CA LYS A 63 9.71 -2.86 1.60
C LYS A 63 8.55 -2.56 0.66
N PHE A 64 7.37 -2.33 1.22
CA PHE A 64 6.24 -1.74 0.51
C PHE A 64 6.29 -0.24 0.71
N ILE A 65 6.19 0.52 -0.37
CA ILE A 65 6.19 1.97 -0.37
C ILE A 65 4.82 2.39 -0.86
N VAL A 66 3.98 2.94 0.02
CA VAL A 66 2.61 3.35 -0.27
C VAL A 66 2.55 4.86 -0.26
N VAL A 67 2.23 5.43 -1.41
CA VAL A 67 2.14 6.88 -1.62
C VAL A 67 0.84 7.25 -2.31
N ASP A 68 0.35 8.46 -2.03
CA ASP A 68 -0.78 9.04 -2.73
C ASP A 68 -0.34 9.54 -4.12
N GLY A 69 -1.27 9.53 -5.07
CA GLY A 69 -1.06 10.01 -6.44
C GLY A 69 -1.45 11.48 -6.65
N ASP A 70 -2.11 12.11 -5.68
CA ASP A 70 -2.68 13.46 -5.78
C ASP A 70 -1.62 14.56 -6.04
N ARG A 71 -0.40 14.36 -5.54
CA ARG A 71 0.75 15.26 -5.76
C ARG A 71 1.49 15.01 -7.07
N ALA A 72 1.20 13.93 -7.79
CA ALA A 72 1.97 13.52 -8.96
C ALA A 72 2.01 14.58 -10.07
N ASN A 73 0.94 15.39 -10.20
CA ASN A 73 0.88 16.46 -11.20
C ASN A 73 1.80 17.64 -10.87
N PHE A 74 2.09 17.87 -9.58
CA PHE A 74 2.91 19.00 -9.11
C PHE A 74 4.34 18.57 -8.77
N GLU A 75 4.56 17.30 -8.41
CA GLU A 75 5.83 16.73 -7.99
C GLU A 75 6.26 15.56 -8.88
N SER A 76 5.92 15.61 -10.17
CA SER A 76 6.17 14.52 -11.13
C SER A 76 7.63 14.07 -11.17
N GLU A 77 8.58 15.01 -11.17
CA GLU A 77 10.02 14.70 -11.13
C GLU A 77 10.40 13.89 -9.89
N ASN A 78 9.92 14.30 -8.71
CA ASN A 78 10.20 13.60 -7.46
C ASN A 78 9.52 12.22 -7.42
N LEU A 79 8.31 12.09 -8.00
CA LEU A 79 7.65 10.79 -8.15
C LEU A 79 8.46 9.86 -9.06
N TYR A 80 8.96 10.37 -10.19
CA TYR A 80 9.79 9.57 -11.09
C TYR A 80 11.13 9.18 -10.46
N GLU A 81 11.75 10.04 -9.66
CA GLU A 81 12.96 9.69 -8.90
C GLU A 81 12.66 8.55 -7.90
N LEU A 82 11.52 8.60 -7.20
CA LEU A 82 11.09 7.54 -6.29
C LEU A 82 10.84 6.21 -7.03
N ILE A 83 10.16 6.26 -8.18
CA ILE A 83 9.91 5.10 -9.04
C ILE A 83 11.24 4.49 -9.51
N GLU A 84 12.14 5.31 -10.05
CA GLU A 84 13.44 4.87 -10.56
C GLU A 84 14.28 4.24 -9.44
N TYR A 85 14.30 4.86 -8.27
CA TYR A 85 14.96 4.30 -7.09
C TYR A 85 14.47 2.89 -6.79
N CYS A 86 13.14 2.66 -6.75
CA CYS A 86 12.57 1.34 -6.49
C CYS A 86 12.96 0.32 -7.57
N VAL A 87 12.93 0.72 -8.85
CA VAL A 87 13.35 -0.14 -9.98
C VAL A 87 14.82 -0.53 -9.86
N VAL A 88 15.70 0.42 -9.54
CA VAL A 88 17.14 0.16 -9.35
C VAL A 88 17.38 -0.77 -8.17
N GLN A 89 16.68 -0.57 -7.04
CA GLN A 89 16.78 -1.47 -5.89
C GLN A 89 16.34 -2.90 -6.26
N ASN A 90 15.25 -3.05 -7.01
CA ASN A 90 14.75 -4.35 -7.45
C ASN A 90 15.71 -5.08 -8.39
N LYS A 91 16.37 -4.36 -9.32
CA LYS A 91 17.40 -4.92 -10.20
C LYS A 91 18.65 -5.37 -9.45
N SER A 92 18.97 -4.77 -8.31
CA SER A 92 20.16 -5.12 -7.51
C SER A 92 20.08 -6.51 -6.85
N GLY A 93 18.90 -7.15 -6.83
CA GLY A 93 18.69 -8.47 -6.23
C GLY A 93 18.73 -8.49 -4.70
N ARG A 94 18.71 -7.32 -4.05
CA ARG A 94 18.69 -7.16 -2.58
C ARG A 94 17.26 -7.26 -2.03
N ILE A 95 16.91 -6.38 -1.08
CA ILE A 95 15.55 -6.29 -0.53
C ILE A 95 14.65 -5.64 -1.58
N PRO A 96 13.57 -6.30 -2.03
CA PRO A 96 12.66 -5.73 -3.00
C PRO A 96 11.91 -4.53 -2.43
N HIS A 97 11.77 -3.51 -3.27
CA HIS A 97 11.03 -2.29 -3.06
C HIS A 97 9.78 -2.33 -3.96
N ILE A 98 8.64 -2.62 -3.36
CA ILE A 98 7.35 -2.73 -4.03
C ILE A 98 6.62 -1.41 -3.84
N LEU A 99 6.64 -0.57 -4.87
CA LEU A 99 5.93 0.70 -4.87
C LEU A 99 4.45 0.47 -5.18
N ILE A 100 3.59 1.06 -4.35
CA ILE A 100 2.15 1.13 -4.45
C ILE A 100 1.78 2.61 -4.57
N ILE A 101 1.03 2.95 -5.61
CA ILE A 101 0.52 4.30 -5.82
C ILE A 101 -1.00 4.24 -5.73
N ASP A 102 -1.54 4.88 -4.70
CA ASP A 102 -2.97 5.03 -4.49
C ASP A 102 -3.40 6.33 -5.17
N ASN A 103 -3.96 6.23 -6.38
CA ASN A 103 -4.30 7.39 -7.20
C ASN A 103 -5.83 7.60 -7.25
N PRO A 104 -6.36 8.75 -6.79
CA PRO A 104 -5.63 9.93 -6.30
C PRO A 104 -5.07 9.78 -4.88
N ASP A 105 -5.77 9.08 -4.00
CA ASP A 105 -5.44 8.99 -2.58
C ASP A 105 -5.97 7.68 -1.97
N PHE A 106 -5.59 7.38 -0.74
CA PHE A 106 -6.11 6.22 -0.01
C PHE A 106 -7.62 6.29 0.26
N GLU A 107 -8.22 7.47 0.40
CA GLU A 107 -9.69 7.62 0.54
C GLU A 107 -10.45 6.98 -0.64
N TYR A 108 -9.96 7.18 -1.86
CA TYR A 108 -10.50 6.50 -3.03
C TYR A 108 -10.38 4.98 -2.89
N VAL A 109 -9.23 4.47 -2.45
CA VAL A 109 -8.98 3.04 -2.25
C VAL A 109 -9.90 2.45 -1.18
N ALA A 110 -10.14 3.18 -0.09
CA ALA A 110 -11.07 2.79 0.96
C ALA A 110 -12.49 2.57 0.42
N CYS A 111 -12.96 3.41 -0.51
CA CYS A 111 -14.26 3.24 -1.14
C CYS A 111 -14.40 1.92 -1.92
N LEU A 112 -13.30 1.37 -2.46
CA LEU A 112 -13.30 0.11 -3.21
C LEU A 112 -13.69 -1.10 -2.36
N HIS A 113 -13.63 -1.00 -1.02
CA HIS A 113 -14.12 -2.05 -0.11
C HIS A 113 -15.64 -2.22 -0.17
N SER A 114 -16.38 -1.23 -0.69
CA SER A 114 -17.84 -1.28 -0.72
C SER A 114 -18.36 -1.73 -2.09
N PRO A 115 -19.25 -2.73 -2.16
CA PRO A 115 -19.93 -3.08 -3.40
C PRO A 115 -20.83 -1.95 -3.95
N LYS A 116 -21.19 -1.00 -3.08
CA LYS A 116 -22.05 0.15 -3.39
C LYS A 116 -21.30 1.28 -4.08
N TYR A 117 -19.96 1.32 -4.02
CA TYR A 117 -19.21 2.38 -4.66
C TYR A 117 -19.21 2.20 -6.18
N LYS A 118 -19.72 3.20 -6.91
CA LYS A 118 -19.85 3.21 -8.38
C LYS A 118 -19.09 4.37 -9.04
N GLY A 119 -18.06 4.92 -8.38
CA GLY A 119 -17.24 6.01 -8.91
C GLY A 119 -17.72 7.43 -8.59
N ASN A 120 -18.69 7.56 -7.67
CA ASN A 120 -19.16 8.85 -7.16
C ASN A 120 -18.04 9.62 -6.43
N ASP A 121 -18.35 10.81 -5.91
CA ASP A 121 -17.47 11.55 -4.99
C ASP A 121 -17.09 10.67 -3.79
N TYR A 122 -15.82 10.28 -3.73
CA TYR A 122 -15.31 9.30 -2.77
C TYR A 122 -15.29 9.85 -1.34
N LYS A 123 -15.06 11.16 -1.15
CA LYS A 123 -15.08 11.78 0.19
C LYS A 123 -16.50 11.81 0.75
N LYS A 124 -17.48 12.23 -0.07
CA LYS A 124 -18.90 12.18 0.32
C LYS A 124 -19.39 10.75 0.55
N PHE A 125 -18.92 9.81 -0.28
CA PHE A 125 -19.24 8.40 -0.11
C PHE A 125 -18.70 7.85 1.21
N LEU A 126 -17.45 8.18 1.59
CA LEU A 126 -16.87 7.73 2.86
C LEU A 126 -17.69 8.20 4.06
N VAL A 127 -18.00 9.49 4.12
CA VAL A 127 -18.81 10.10 5.19
C VAL A 127 -20.17 9.40 5.28
N LYS A 128 -20.87 9.26 4.15
CA LYS A 128 -22.23 8.71 4.12
C LYS A 128 -22.29 7.20 4.37
N GLU A 129 -21.54 6.39 3.64
CA GLU A 129 -21.68 4.94 3.65
C GLU A 129 -20.94 4.26 4.79
N PHE A 130 -19.81 4.83 5.25
CA PHE A 130 -19.06 4.30 6.39
C PHE A 130 -19.39 4.99 7.72
N GLY A 131 -20.26 6.02 7.70
CA GLY A 131 -20.84 6.63 8.89
C GLY A 131 -19.88 7.51 9.68
N TYR A 132 -18.93 8.16 8.99
CA TYR A 132 -18.11 9.22 9.58
C TYR A 132 -18.88 10.54 9.60
N LYS A 133 -18.59 11.46 10.53
CA LYS A 133 -19.24 12.78 10.53
C LYS A 133 -18.58 13.67 9.48
N GLU A 134 -17.27 13.56 9.36
CA GLU A 134 -16.46 14.27 8.39
C GLU A 134 -15.25 13.44 7.92
N ILE A 135 -14.54 13.93 6.91
CA ILE A 135 -13.41 13.19 6.33
C ILE A 135 -12.21 13.09 7.30
N SER A 136 -12.03 14.08 8.19
CA SER A 136 -11.02 14.07 9.25
C SER A 136 -11.21 12.91 10.23
N ASP A 137 -12.45 12.53 10.52
CA ASP A 137 -12.74 11.36 11.36
C ASP A 137 -12.24 10.07 10.68
N PHE A 138 -12.40 9.96 9.36
CA PHE A 138 -11.89 8.81 8.60
C PHE A 138 -10.36 8.76 8.65
N LYS A 139 -9.69 9.89 8.41
CA LYS A 139 -8.22 9.98 8.41
C LYS A 139 -7.59 9.60 9.75
N SER A 140 -8.30 9.86 10.85
CA SER A 140 -7.84 9.57 12.21
C SER A 140 -8.36 8.26 12.80
N ASP A 141 -9.13 7.45 12.05
CA ASP A 141 -9.70 6.19 12.56
C ASP A 141 -8.62 5.09 12.65
N GLU A 142 -8.10 4.86 13.84
CA GLU A 142 -7.15 3.76 14.14
C GLU A 142 -7.73 2.36 13.88
N LYS A 143 -9.05 2.24 13.71
CA LYS A 143 -9.77 0.99 13.38
C LYS A 143 -10.34 1.00 11.97
N VAL A 144 -9.81 1.86 11.08
CA VAL A 144 -10.30 2.03 9.71
C VAL A 144 -10.36 0.70 8.94
N PHE A 145 -9.37 -0.20 9.07
CA PHE A 145 -9.41 -1.51 8.41
C PHE A 145 -10.65 -2.32 8.83
N GLU A 146 -10.93 -2.41 10.13
CA GLU A 146 -12.09 -3.15 10.62
C GLU A 146 -13.41 -2.55 10.12
N ARG A 147 -13.51 -1.22 10.08
CA ARG A 147 -14.69 -0.54 9.56
C ARG A 147 -14.90 -0.80 8.08
N LEU A 148 -13.83 -0.72 7.27
CA LEU A 148 -13.86 -1.02 5.84
C LEU A 148 -14.16 -2.50 5.55
N ASN A 149 -13.98 -3.38 6.53
CA ASN A 149 -14.23 -4.82 6.46
C ASN A 149 -15.41 -5.28 7.33
N SER A 150 -16.41 -4.41 7.50
CA SER A 150 -17.62 -4.69 8.29
C SER A 150 -18.89 -4.68 7.45
N LYS A 151 -19.93 -5.35 7.96
CA LYS A 151 -21.23 -5.50 7.27
C LYS A 151 -21.04 -6.15 5.89
N ASP A 152 -21.51 -5.50 4.83
CA ASP A 152 -21.38 -5.96 3.44
C ASP A 152 -20.08 -5.50 2.76
N ASN A 153 -19.24 -4.72 3.46
CA ASN A 153 -17.98 -4.25 2.91
C ASN A 153 -16.87 -5.26 3.21
N SER A 154 -15.92 -5.42 2.29
CA SER A 154 -14.82 -6.34 2.49
C SER A 154 -13.61 -6.02 1.63
N TYR A 155 -12.48 -6.52 2.09
CA TYR A 155 -11.24 -6.59 1.36
C TYR A 155 -11.39 -7.38 0.04
N SER A 156 -12.23 -8.42 0.02
CA SER A 156 -12.53 -9.14 -1.22
C SER A 156 -13.20 -8.23 -2.26
N PHE A 157 -14.03 -7.27 -1.84
CA PHE A 157 -14.56 -6.25 -2.74
C PHE A 157 -13.50 -5.26 -3.21
N LEU A 158 -12.57 -4.84 -2.34
CA LEU A 158 -11.40 -4.04 -2.75
C LEU A 158 -10.68 -4.74 -3.90
N LEU A 159 -10.29 -6.01 -3.73
CA LEU A 159 -9.60 -6.77 -4.77
C LEU A 159 -10.38 -6.86 -6.08
N LYS A 160 -11.70 -7.11 -5.99
CA LYS A 160 -12.57 -7.22 -7.16
C LYS A 160 -12.73 -5.89 -7.90
N ASN A 161 -12.70 -4.78 -7.18
CA ASN A 161 -12.93 -3.44 -7.72
C ASN A 161 -11.64 -2.78 -8.24
N ILE A 162 -10.46 -3.32 -7.95
CA ILE A 162 -9.20 -2.86 -8.52
C ILE A 162 -9.18 -3.12 -10.02
N ASN A 163 -9.04 -2.04 -10.80
CA ASN A 163 -8.84 -2.12 -12.23
C ASN A 163 -7.35 -2.00 -12.58
N LYS A 164 -6.70 -3.15 -12.81
CA LYS A 164 -5.26 -3.24 -13.10
C LYS A 164 -4.84 -2.47 -14.37
N SER A 165 -5.75 -2.20 -15.31
CA SER A 165 -5.40 -1.41 -16.51
C SER A 165 -5.25 0.08 -16.24
N LYS A 166 -5.68 0.55 -15.06
CA LYS A 166 -5.60 1.95 -14.62
C LYS A 166 -4.48 2.22 -13.62
N THR A 167 -3.64 1.22 -13.30
CA THR A 167 -2.55 1.43 -12.33
C THR A 167 -1.35 2.09 -12.98
N VAL A 168 -0.70 2.99 -12.26
CA VAL A 168 0.50 3.71 -12.72
C VAL A 168 1.70 2.77 -12.77
N ILE A 169 1.78 1.85 -11.81
CA ILE A 169 2.81 0.83 -11.74
C ILE A 169 2.18 -0.57 -11.80
N ILE A 170 2.86 -1.48 -12.50
CA ILE A 170 2.52 -2.89 -12.59
C ILE A 170 3.74 -3.67 -12.11
N ASN A 171 3.62 -4.33 -10.96
CA ASN A 171 4.68 -5.17 -10.41
C ASN A 171 4.42 -6.64 -10.75
N HIS A 172 5.37 -7.26 -11.46
CA HIS A 172 5.42 -8.70 -11.64
C HIS A 172 6.20 -9.31 -10.46
N ILE A 173 5.46 -9.91 -9.52
CA ILE A 173 6.02 -10.40 -8.25
C ILE A 173 6.10 -11.93 -8.24
N THR A 174 7.31 -12.44 -8.08
CA THR A 174 7.60 -13.86 -7.87
C THR A 174 8.05 -14.10 -6.44
N VAL A 175 7.43 -15.06 -5.75
CA VAL A 175 7.76 -15.42 -4.37
C VAL A 175 8.27 -16.85 -4.33
N LYS A 176 9.49 -17.05 -3.86
CA LYS A 176 10.07 -18.37 -3.57
C LYS A 176 10.02 -18.60 -2.07
N LYS A 177 8.90 -19.14 -1.59
CA LYS A 177 8.58 -19.29 -0.16
C LYS A 177 9.67 -20.06 0.61
N SER A 178 10.16 -21.17 0.08
CA SER A 178 11.21 -21.99 0.71
C SER A 178 12.54 -21.24 0.91
N LEU A 179 12.81 -20.22 0.11
CA LEU A 179 14.03 -19.42 0.15
C LEU A 179 13.84 -18.08 0.84
N PHE A 180 12.61 -17.74 1.27
CA PHE A 180 12.24 -16.39 1.72
C PHE A 180 12.76 -15.32 0.74
N GLN A 181 12.58 -15.56 -0.56
CA GLN A 181 13.02 -14.65 -1.61
C GLN A 181 11.80 -14.10 -2.36
N ILE A 182 11.79 -12.79 -2.58
CA ILE A 182 10.81 -12.09 -3.38
C ILE A 182 11.55 -11.37 -4.50
N ILE A 183 11.10 -11.55 -5.73
CA ILE A 183 11.66 -10.93 -6.94
C ILE A 183 10.57 -10.08 -7.56
N VAL A 184 10.93 -8.86 -7.95
CA VAL A 184 9.98 -7.85 -8.45
C VAL A 184 10.52 -7.25 -9.73
N GLU A 185 9.70 -7.28 -10.78
CA GLU A 185 9.94 -6.54 -12.02
C GLU A 185 8.81 -5.54 -12.21
N SER A 186 9.13 -4.25 -12.31
CA SER A 186 8.13 -3.18 -12.40
C SER A 186 8.05 -2.61 -13.81
N ARG A 187 6.82 -2.40 -14.29
CA ARG A 187 6.51 -1.62 -15.49
C ARG A 187 5.73 -0.38 -15.11
N ILE A 188 5.97 0.73 -15.80
CA ILE A 188 5.37 2.03 -15.50
C ILE A 188 4.47 2.42 -16.67
N ASN A 189 3.24 2.82 -16.38
CA ASN A 189 2.31 3.41 -17.33
C ASN A 189 1.99 4.85 -16.89
N LYS A 190 2.72 5.81 -17.44
CA LYS A 190 2.63 7.23 -17.05
C LYS A 190 1.26 7.82 -17.38
N ASP A 191 0.63 7.38 -18.45
CA ASP A 191 -0.69 7.84 -18.91
C ASP A 191 -1.81 7.49 -17.92
N ASN A 192 -1.53 6.63 -16.94
CA ASN A 192 -2.47 6.27 -15.89
C ASN A 192 -2.44 7.22 -14.69
N LEU A 193 -1.54 8.22 -14.64
CA LEU A 193 -1.55 9.24 -13.58
C LEU A 193 -2.85 10.07 -13.56
N GLU A 194 -3.51 10.22 -14.70
CA GLU A 194 -4.82 10.90 -14.77
C GLU A 194 -6.00 9.99 -14.41
N LYS A 195 -5.76 8.69 -14.17
CA LYS A 195 -6.80 7.69 -13.94
C LYS A 195 -6.81 7.25 -12.48
N ARG A 196 -8.00 7.13 -11.90
CA ARG A 196 -8.16 6.53 -10.58
C ARG A 196 -7.76 5.05 -10.62
N GLY A 197 -6.83 4.66 -9.77
CA GLY A 197 -6.23 3.33 -9.78
C GLY A 197 -5.34 3.11 -8.57
N THR A 198 -5.13 1.85 -8.21
CA THR A 198 -4.21 1.44 -7.15
C THR A 198 -3.70 0.03 -7.46
N ASN A 199 -2.45 -0.24 -7.11
CA ASN A 199 -1.87 -1.58 -7.11
C ASN A 199 -1.67 -2.13 -5.69
N ILE A 200 -2.46 -1.66 -4.71
CA ILE A 200 -2.41 -2.13 -3.32
C ILE A 200 -2.62 -3.65 -3.18
N ASN A 201 -3.24 -4.31 -4.18
CA ASN A 201 -3.34 -5.78 -4.25
C ASN A 201 -1.97 -6.47 -4.16
N ASP A 202 -0.88 -5.81 -4.59
CA ASP A 202 0.46 -6.38 -4.61
C ASP A 202 0.93 -6.82 -3.21
N LEU A 203 0.56 -6.06 -2.15
CA LEU A 203 0.83 -6.44 -0.76
C LEU A 203 0.20 -7.79 -0.42
N PHE A 204 -1.07 -7.93 -0.76
CA PHE A 204 -1.82 -9.11 -0.38
C PHE A 204 -1.47 -10.32 -1.24
N ASP A 205 -1.20 -10.11 -2.52
CA ASP A 205 -0.66 -11.14 -3.42
C ASP A 205 0.64 -11.72 -2.85
N VAL A 206 1.50 -10.86 -2.27
CA VAL A 206 2.72 -11.31 -1.56
C VAL A 206 2.39 -12.10 -0.29
N LEU A 207 1.49 -11.60 0.55
CA LEU A 207 1.10 -12.28 1.79
C LEU A 207 0.54 -13.68 1.52
N VAL A 208 -0.39 -13.81 0.56
CA VAL A 208 -0.97 -15.10 0.15
C VAL A 208 0.11 -16.04 -0.40
N LYS A 209 1.01 -15.55 -1.26
CA LYS A 209 2.12 -16.36 -1.81
C LYS A 209 3.13 -16.80 -0.74
N LEU A 210 3.26 -16.06 0.35
CA LEU A 210 4.02 -16.46 1.54
C LEU A 210 3.25 -17.45 2.43
N GLY A 211 1.96 -17.67 2.15
CA GLY A 211 1.06 -18.59 2.85
C GLY A 211 0.43 -18.00 4.10
N GLU A 212 0.32 -16.67 4.16
CA GLU A 212 -0.50 -16.00 5.16
C GLU A 212 -1.98 -16.12 4.81
N GLN A 213 -2.82 -16.23 5.84
CA GLN A 213 -4.27 -16.11 5.71
C GLN A 213 -4.64 -14.64 5.98
N VAL A 214 -5.21 -13.99 4.97
CA VAL A 214 -5.61 -12.57 4.95
C VAL A 214 -7.08 -12.41 4.65
#